data_AF-X0ZJU1-F1
#
_entry.id   AF-X0ZJU1-F1
#
_cell.length_a   1.000
_cell.length_b   1.000
_cell.length_c   1.000
_cell.angle_alpha   90.00
_cell.angle_beta   90.00
_cell.angle_gamma   90.00
#
_symmetry.space_group_name_H-M   'P 1'
#
loop_
_entity.id
_entity.type
_entity.pdbx_description
1 polymer ?
#
loop_
_entity_poly.entity_id
_entity_poly.type
_entity_poly.pdbx_seq_one_letter_code
_entity_poly.pdbx_strand_id
1 'polypeptide(L)'
;MKVCPTNGLQPCILEAGINGLWTPKLVSRIGGCEKNCNKCSQICPTSAIRKLSLEEKSYAKIGTAVIDRSRCIAWEQDKVCLICDEICPYNAISSLNETIRETTLLRPFVDERICTGCGLCESRCPIEGQAAIQVFSIGEERITKGSYITDEKIRLRESEEKLEDIPSGFIIEE
;
A
#
# COMPACT_ATOMS: atom_id res chain seq x y z
N MET A 1 10.17 19.06 -3.98
CA MET A 1 9.84 18.33 -2.74
C MET A 1 11.05 17.55 -2.24
N LYS A 2 11.95 18.19 -1.50
CA LYS A 2 13.22 17.57 -1.07
C LYS A 2 13.11 16.65 0.16
N VAL A 3 11.95 16.67 0.83
CA VAL A 3 11.80 16.06 2.16
C VAL A 3 11.53 14.55 2.13
N CYS A 4 10.94 14.04 1.05
CA CYS A 4 10.61 12.63 0.90
C CYS A 4 11.89 11.84 0.54
N PRO A 5 12.40 10.95 1.41
CA PRO A 5 13.66 10.26 1.16
C PRO A 5 13.56 9.25 0.02
N THR A 6 12.38 8.65 -0.19
CA THR A 6 12.12 7.70 -1.28
C THR A 6 11.78 8.39 -2.59
N ASN A 7 11.68 9.73 -2.59
CA ASN A 7 11.23 10.52 -3.73
C ASN A 7 9.83 10.10 -4.25
N GLY A 8 9.01 9.45 -3.42
CA GLY A 8 7.66 9.02 -3.81
C GLY A 8 6.68 10.17 -4.02
N LEU A 9 6.87 11.30 -3.32
CA LEU A 9 6.04 12.49 -3.49
C LEU A 9 6.49 13.29 -4.72
N GLN A 10 5.65 13.31 -5.75
CA GLN A 10 5.87 14.01 -7.02
C GLN A 10 4.83 15.11 -7.25
N PRO A 11 5.16 16.17 -8.00
CA PRO A 11 4.21 17.23 -8.32
C PRO A 11 3.21 16.78 -9.39
N CYS A 12 1.92 17.10 -9.20
CA CYS A 12 0.85 16.83 -10.17
C CYS A 12 0.79 17.85 -11.30
N ILE A 13 1.91 18.10 -11.98
CA ILE A 13 2.01 19.17 -13.00
C ILE A 13 1.04 18.93 -14.17
N LEU A 14 0.97 17.68 -14.65
CA LEU A 14 0.19 17.32 -15.84
C LEU A 14 -1.27 16.96 -15.51
N GLU A 15 -1.54 16.45 -14.31
CA GLU A 15 -2.87 15.94 -13.93
C GLU A 15 -3.82 17.04 -13.45
N ALA A 16 -3.30 18.12 -12.85
CA ALA A 16 -4.11 19.21 -12.28
C ALA A 16 -3.76 20.60 -12.86
N GLY A 17 -3.04 20.63 -14.00
CA GLY A 17 -2.58 21.86 -14.65
C GLY A 17 -1.66 22.70 -13.78
N ILE A 18 -1.56 24.01 -14.07
CA ILE A 18 -0.70 24.96 -13.33
C ILE A 18 -0.99 25.01 -11.82
N ASN A 19 -2.23 24.71 -11.40
CA ASN A 19 -2.62 24.64 -9.99
C ASN A 19 -2.09 23.38 -9.28
N GLY A 20 -1.78 22.33 -10.04
CA GLY A 20 -1.19 21.09 -9.54
C GLY A 20 0.31 21.16 -9.25
N LEU A 21 0.99 22.24 -9.67
CA LEU A 21 2.44 22.40 -9.53
C LEU A 21 2.92 22.27 -8.08
N TRP A 22 2.11 22.75 -7.13
CA TRP A 22 2.44 22.75 -5.70
C TRP A 22 1.77 21.62 -4.92
N THR A 23 0.93 20.81 -5.57
CA THR A 23 0.21 19.72 -4.93
C THR A 23 1.02 18.43 -5.09
N PRO A 24 1.55 17.86 -3.99
CA PRO A 24 2.23 16.58 -4.04
C PRO A 24 1.22 15.44 -4.18
N LYS A 25 1.55 14.44 -5.01
CA LYS A 25 0.90 13.13 -5.04
C LYS A 25 1.93 12.06 -4.78
N LEU A 26 1.55 11.05 -4.01
CA LEU A 26 2.37 9.86 -3.83
C LEU A 26 2.28 9.02 -5.10
N VAL A 27 3.41 8.85 -5.78
CA VAL A 27 3.56 7.97 -6.94
C VAL A 27 4.33 6.74 -6.47
N SER A 28 3.58 5.75 -6.01
CA SER A 28 4.10 4.51 -5.40
C SER A 28 5.12 3.80 -6.30
N ARG A 29 4.89 3.79 -7.62
CA ARG A 29 5.85 3.24 -8.59
C ARG A 29 7.25 3.87 -8.54
N ILE A 30 7.37 5.17 -8.22
CA ILE A 30 8.67 5.85 -8.07
C ILE A 30 9.27 5.58 -6.69
N GLY A 31 8.43 5.59 -5.65
CA GLY A 31 8.86 5.26 -4.30
C GLY A 31 7.70 5.18 -3.33
N GLY A 32 7.70 4.14 -2.49
CA GLY A 32 6.71 3.98 -1.43
C GLY A 32 6.91 4.95 -0.25
N CYS A 33 5.88 5.04 0.59
CA CYS A 33 5.89 5.74 1.87
C CYS A 33 6.59 4.88 2.94
N GLU A 34 7.76 5.31 3.37
CA GLU A 34 8.56 4.59 4.38
C GLU A 34 7.87 4.55 5.75
N LYS A 35 7.77 3.38 6.39
CA LYS A 35 7.04 3.20 7.67
C LYS A 35 7.56 4.14 8.74
N ASN A 36 8.88 4.23 8.89
CA ASN A 36 9.56 4.99 9.95
C ASN A 36 9.87 6.45 9.58
N CYS A 37 9.12 7.05 8.65
CA CYS A 37 9.31 8.45 8.25
C CYS A 37 8.01 9.26 8.32
N ASN A 38 7.98 10.39 9.04
CA ASN A 38 6.83 11.31 9.09
C ASN A 38 7.19 12.74 8.65
N LYS A 39 8.31 12.96 7.94
CA LYS A 39 8.81 14.31 7.65
C LYS A 39 7.83 15.17 6.83
N CYS A 40 7.03 14.56 5.95
CA CYS A 40 6.02 15.28 5.16
C CYS A 40 4.94 15.92 6.04
N SER A 41 4.54 15.28 7.14
CA SER A 41 3.56 15.82 8.08
C SER A 41 4.10 16.97 8.92
N GLN A 42 5.43 17.07 9.07
CA GLN A 42 6.08 18.12 9.84
C GLN A 42 6.24 19.43 9.06
N ILE A 43 6.32 19.35 7.73
CA ILE A 43 6.62 20.49 6.87
C ILE A 43 5.44 20.96 6.02
N CYS A 44 4.30 20.26 6.04
CA CYS A 44 3.15 20.58 5.20
C CYS A 44 2.61 22.00 5.51
N PRO A 45 2.71 22.98 4.59
CA PRO A 45 2.33 24.36 4.87
C PRO A 45 0.81 24.56 4.88
N THR A 46 0.08 23.77 4.09
CA THR A 46 -1.38 23.83 3.99
C THR A 46 -2.09 23.02 5.07
N SER A 47 -1.35 22.27 5.90
CA SER A 47 -1.90 21.28 6.84
C SER A 47 -2.81 20.23 6.17
N ALA A 48 -2.63 19.97 4.87
CA ALA A 48 -3.31 18.87 4.18
C ALA A 48 -2.96 17.50 4.81
N ILE A 49 -1.73 17.37 5.31
CA ILE A 49 -1.30 16.29 6.20
C ILE A 49 -1.06 16.91 7.57
N ARG A 50 -1.88 16.54 8.56
CA ARG A 50 -1.66 16.99 9.94
C ARG A 50 -0.38 16.38 10.51
N LYS A 51 0.21 17.02 11.52
CA LYS A 51 1.37 16.48 12.24
C LYS A 51 0.99 15.17 12.91
N LEU A 52 1.73 14.11 12.58
CA LEU A 52 1.54 12.76 13.11
C LEU A 52 2.84 12.27 13.74
N SER A 53 2.75 11.60 14.89
CA SER A 53 3.85 10.80 15.42
C SER A 53 4.11 9.60 14.50
N LEU A 54 5.27 8.94 14.65
CA LEU A 54 5.58 7.75 13.85
C LEU A 54 4.60 6.60 14.11
N GLU A 55 4.21 6.44 15.37
CA GLU A 55 3.25 5.43 15.80
C GLU A 55 1.89 5.67 15.14
N GLU A 56 1.33 6.87 15.28
CA GLU A 56 0.02 7.21 14.76
C GLU A 56 -0.02 7.17 13.23
N LYS A 57 1.07 7.63 12.59
CA LYS A 57 1.24 7.51 11.13
C LYS A 57 1.18 6.06 10.66
N SER A 58 1.68 5.11 11.46
CA SER A 58 1.66 3.72 11.07
C SER A 58 0.24 3.18 10.88
N TYR A 59 -0.77 3.73 11.57
CA TYR A 59 -2.17 3.30 11.48
C TYR A 59 -3.01 4.13 10.48
N ALA A 60 -2.44 5.21 9.93
CA ALA A 60 -3.11 6.04 8.95
C ALA A 60 -3.20 5.33 7.61
N LYS A 61 -4.43 5.06 7.15
CA LYS A 61 -4.69 4.41 5.87
C LYS A 61 -4.83 5.46 4.77
N ILE A 62 -3.88 5.47 3.83
CA ILE A 62 -3.87 6.37 2.66
C ILE A 62 -4.41 5.70 1.39
N GLY A 63 -4.63 4.38 1.43
CA GLY A 63 -5.17 3.61 0.32
C GLY A 63 -5.09 2.11 0.60
N THR A 64 -5.39 1.32 -0.43
CA THR A 64 -5.34 -0.14 -0.41
C THR A 64 -4.59 -0.64 -1.63
N ALA A 65 -3.69 -1.61 -1.43
CA ALA A 65 -3.00 -2.28 -2.53
C ALA A 65 -3.90 -3.37 -3.12
N VAL A 66 -3.92 -3.45 -4.46
CA VAL A 66 -4.75 -4.36 -5.25
C VAL A 66 -3.84 -5.10 -6.21
N ILE A 67 -4.00 -6.42 -6.30
CA ILE A 67 -3.23 -7.28 -7.20
C ILE A 67 -4.05 -7.51 -8.47
N ASP A 68 -3.46 -7.17 -9.60
CA ASP A 68 -3.89 -7.57 -10.93
C ASP A 68 -3.35 -8.98 -11.21
N ARG A 69 -4.27 -9.96 -11.25
CA ARG A 69 -3.93 -11.38 -11.44
C ARG A 69 -3.41 -11.67 -12.85
N SER A 70 -3.86 -10.93 -13.86
CA SER A 70 -3.43 -11.12 -15.25
C SER A 70 -1.97 -10.71 -15.48
N ARG A 71 -1.44 -9.81 -14.64
CA ARG A 71 -0.05 -9.31 -14.75
C ARG A 71 0.88 -9.92 -13.73
N CYS A 72 0.38 -10.42 -12.60
CA CYS A 72 1.24 -10.89 -11.53
C CYS A 72 1.94 -12.18 -11.93
N ILE A 73 3.27 -12.22 -11.78
CA ILE A 73 4.09 -13.42 -12.08
C ILE A 73 3.61 -14.63 -11.28
N ALA A 74 3.22 -14.39 -10.02
CA ALA A 74 2.67 -15.45 -9.19
C ALA A 74 1.34 -15.95 -9.75
N TRP A 75 0.49 -15.05 -10.25
CA TRP A 75 -0.86 -15.40 -10.69
C TRP A 75 -0.95 -15.96 -12.11
N GLU A 76 -0.35 -15.28 -13.07
CA GLU A 76 -0.44 -15.58 -14.50
C GLU A 76 0.58 -16.63 -14.96
N GLN A 77 1.80 -16.62 -14.41
CA GLN A 77 2.89 -17.49 -14.87
C GLN A 77 3.12 -18.73 -14.01
N ASP A 78 2.29 -18.96 -12.98
CA ASP A 78 2.41 -20.09 -12.05
C ASP A 78 3.79 -20.22 -11.36
N LYS A 79 4.52 -19.11 -11.20
CA LYS A 79 5.86 -19.07 -10.58
C LYS A 79 5.79 -18.55 -9.15
N VAL A 80 6.79 -18.88 -8.33
CA VAL A 80 6.88 -18.34 -6.97
C VAL A 80 7.44 -16.90 -7.03
N CYS A 81 6.62 -15.91 -6.65
CA CYS A 81 7.03 -14.51 -6.51
C CYS A 81 6.39 -13.89 -5.25
N LEU A 82 7.21 -13.64 -4.22
CA LEU A 82 6.74 -13.18 -2.91
C LEU A 82 7.31 -11.81 -2.50
N ILE A 83 7.90 -11.07 -3.45
CA ILE A 83 8.57 -9.78 -3.18
C ILE A 83 7.63 -8.80 -2.45
N CYS A 84 6.36 -8.80 -2.81
CA CYS A 84 5.36 -7.92 -2.19
C CYS A 84 5.11 -8.27 -0.71
N ASP A 85 5.17 -9.55 -0.35
CA ASP A 85 5.04 -10.03 1.03
C ASP A 85 6.28 -9.64 1.85
N GLU A 86 7.47 -10.00 1.36
CA GLU A 86 8.76 -9.73 2.02
C GLU A 86 9.02 -8.25 2.27
N ILE A 87 8.60 -7.38 1.35
CA ILE A 87 8.81 -5.93 1.50
C ILE A 87 7.75 -5.26 2.38
N CYS A 88 6.62 -5.91 2.69
CA CYS A 88 5.51 -5.27 3.38
C CYS A 88 5.84 -5.01 4.86
N PRO A 89 6.07 -3.76 5.30
CA PRO A 89 6.50 -3.52 6.67
C PRO A 89 5.34 -3.55 7.68
N TYR A 90 4.12 -3.82 7.20
CA TYR A 90 2.87 -3.89 7.96
C TYR A 90 2.32 -5.30 8.05
N ASN A 91 2.93 -6.29 7.38
CA ASN A 91 2.41 -7.67 7.27
C ASN A 91 0.94 -7.70 6.78
N ALA A 92 0.60 -6.80 5.85
CA ALA A 92 -0.73 -6.71 5.24
C ALA A 92 -0.87 -7.59 3.99
N ILE A 93 0.19 -8.30 3.61
CA ILE A 93 0.20 -9.24 2.50
C ILE A 93 0.49 -10.60 3.12
N SER A 94 -0.17 -11.64 2.62
CA SER A 94 0.00 -13.01 3.10
C SER A 94 0.09 -13.94 1.91
N SER A 95 1.09 -14.82 1.96
CA SER A 95 1.33 -15.83 0.94
C SER A 95 0.58 -17.12 1.33
N LEU A 96 -0.48 -17.45 0.60
CA LEU A 96 -1.31 -18.63 0.86
C LEU A 96 -1.15 -19.68 -0.23
N ASN A 97 -1.26 -20.95 0.16
CA ASN A 97 -1.26 -22.06 -0.77
C ASN A 97 -2.63 -22.14 -1.44
N GLU A 98 -2.65 -22.01 -2.75
CA GLU A 98 -3.84 -22.18 -3.58
C GLU A 98 -3.63 -23.35 -4.54
N THR A 99 -4.59 -24.28 -4.57
CA THR A 99 -4.52 -25.45 -5.44
C THR A 99 -5.32 -25.18 -6.71
N ILE A 100 -4.62 -25.03 -7.84
CA ILE A 100 -5.21 -24.89 -9.17
C ILE A 100 -4.74 -26.07 -10.00
N ARG A 101 -5.69 -26.78 -10.64
CA ARG A 101 -5.39 -27.89 -11.58
C ARG A 101 -4.38 -28.91 -11.00
N GLU A 102 -4.64 -29.38 -9.78
CA GLU A 102 -3.83 -30.39 -9.06
C GLU A 102 -2.43 -29.92 -8.62
N THR A 103 -2.06 -28.66 -8.85
CA THR A 103 -0.79 -28.08 -8.38
C THR A 103 -1.06 -27.06 -7.27
N THR A 104 -0.44 -27.25 -6.10
CA THR A 104 -0.47 -26.28 -5.01
C THR A 104 0.63 -25.25 -5.23
N LEU A 105 0.24 -23.99 -5.40
CA LEU A 105 1.14 -22.87 -5.63
C LEU A 105 0.94 -21.81 -4.56
N LEU A 106 2.04 -21.16 -4.17
CA LEU A 106 2.03 -20.11 -3.18
C LEU A 106 1.70 -18.76 -3.86
N ARG A 107 0.61 -18.12 -3.44
CA ARG A 107 0.06 -16.90 -4.05
C ARG A 107 -0.05 -15.78 -3.02
N PRO A 108 0.29 -14.53 -3.39
CA PRO A 108 0.13 -13.40 -2.49
C PRO A 108 -1.33 -12.89 -2.49
N PHE A 109 -1.84 -12.60 -1.29
CA PHE A 109 -3.13 -11.97 -1.03
C PHE A 109 -2.92 -10.71 -0.17
N VAL A 110 -3.69 -9.66 -0.44
CA VAL A 110 -3.64 -8.41 0.34
C VAL A 110 -4.82 -8.38 1.32
N ASP A 111 -4.53 -8.21 2.61
CA ASP A 111 -5.54 -7.88 3.61
C ASP A 111 -5.76 -6.36 3.64
N GLU A 112 -6.90 -5.93 3.13
CA GLU A 112 -7.29 -4.53 3.08
C GLU A 112 -7.45 -3.88 4.47
N ARG A 113 -7.76 -4.65 5.51
CA ARG A 113 -8.00 -4.13 6.86
C ARG A 113 -6.68 -3.67 7.51
N ILE A 114 -5.58 -4.33 7.16
CA ILE A 114 -4.23 -4.02 7.66
C ILE A 114 -3.49 -3.08 6.70
N CYS A 115 -3.76 -3.20 5.39
CA CYS A 115 -3.06 -2.43 4.36
C CYS A 115 -3.25 -0.92 4.57
N THR A 116 -2.12 -0.22 4.69
CA THR A 116 -2.08 1.24 4.85
C THR A 116 -2.00 1.99 3.53
N GLY A 117 -1.75 1.28 2.41
CA GLY A 117 -1.54 1.90 1.11
C GLY A 117 -0.16 2.54 0.94
N CYS A 118 0.87 2.04 1.64
CA CYS A 118 2.21 2.64 1.60
C CYS A 118 2.91 2.57 0.23
N GLY A 119 2.53 1.64 -0.65
CA GLY A 119 3.06 1.56 -2.02
C GLY A 119 4.45 0.95 -2.18
N LEU A 120 5.07 0.42 -1.12
CA LEU A 120 6.37 -0.25 -1.23
C LEU A 120 6.29 -1.50 -2.12
N CYS A 121 5.20 -2.27 -2.03
CA CYS A 121 4.95 -3.43 -2.88
C CYS A 121 4.88 -3.08 -4.37
N GLU A 122 4.23 -1.97 -4.73
CA GLU A 122 4.16 -1.45 -6.10
C GLU A 122 5.53 -1.00 -6.61
N SER A 123 6.30 -0.30 -5.76
CA SER A 123 7.64 0.20 -6.11
C SER A 123 8.65 -0.92 -6.39
N ARG A 124 8.51 -2.07 -5.70
CA ARG A 124 9.43 -3.21 -5.81
C ARG A 124 8.95 -4.30 -6.75
N CYS A 125 7.74 -4.16 -7.31
CA CYS A 125 7.21 -5.13 -8.27
C CYS A 125 8.13 -5.23 -9.49
N PRO A 126 8.64 -6.44 -9.83
CA PRO A 126 9.62 -6.64 -10.89
C PRO A 126 9.03 -6.55 -12.30
N ILE A 127 7.70 -6.51 -12.44
CA ILE A 127 7.04 -6.34 -13.74
C ILE A 127 7.39 -4.97 -14.31
N GLU A 128 7.80 -4.93 -15.58
CA GLU A 128 8.09 -3.69 -16.30
C GLU A 128 6.82 -2.91 -16.65
N GLY A 129 6.95 -1.59 -16.77
CA GLY A 129 5.80 -0.70 -16.99
C GLY A 129 4.92 -0.60 -15.75
N GLN A 130 3.63 -0.90 -15.91
CA GLN A 130 2.63 -0.88 -14.84
C GLN A 130 2.80 -2.12 -13.93
N ALA A 131 2.94 -1.88 -12.63
CA ALA A 131 3.13 -2.95 -11.65
C ALA A 131 1.89 -3.86 -11.58
N ALA A 132 2.12 -5.14 -11.27
CA ALA A 132 1.02 -6.09 -11.04
C ALA A 132 0.30 -5.88 -9.71
N ILE A 133 0.89 -5.15 -8.76
CA ILE A 133 0.23 -4.71 -7.54
C ILE A 133 0.26 -3.18 -7.50
N GLN A 134 -0.91 -2.56 -7.33
CA GLN A 134 -1.09 -1.12 -7.43
C GLN A 134 -1.86 -0.60 -6.22
N VAL A 135 -1.50 0.58 -5.74
CA VAL A 135 -2.22 1.24 -4.65
C VAL A 135 -3.27 2.19 -5.21
N PHE A 136 -4.51 1.96 -4.79
CA PHE A 136 -5.63 2.85 -5.05
C PHE A 136 -6.05 3.54 -3.75
N SER A 137 -6.70 4.70 -3.85
CA SER A 137 -7.25 5.44 -2.69
C SER A 137 -8.51 4.80 -2.10
N ILE A 138 -8.65 3.47 -2.22
CA ILE A 138 -9.79 2.70 -1.70
C ILE A 138 -9.66 2.60 -0.18
N GLY A 139 -10.72 2.97 0.53
CA GLY A 139 -10.76 2.91 2.00
C GLY A 139 -9.77 3.86 2.68
N GLU A 140 -9.37 4.96 2.03
CA GLU A 140 -8.51 5.96 2.67
C GLU A 140 -9.24 6.69 3.82
N GLU A 141 -8.50 7.04 4.87
CA GLU A 141 -9.04 7.70 6.05
C GLU A 141 -8.45 9.11 6.21
N ARG A 142 -9.33 10.12 6.20
CA ARG A 142 -8.95 11.53 6.37
C ARG A 142 -9.62 12.13 7.60
N ILE A 143 -9.00 11.92 8.77
CA ILE A 143 -9.48 12.49 10.04
C ILE A 143 -8.76 13.80 10.36
N THR A 144 -9.55 14.83 10.70
CA THR A 144 -9.03 16.15 11.10
C THR A 144 -8.75 16.23 12.60
N LYS A 145 -9.45 15.42 13.41
CA LYS A 145 -9.34 15.31 14.87
C LYS A 145 -9.47 13.83 15.28
N GLY A 146 -8.87 13.46 16.41
CA GLY A 146 -8.83 12.07 16.89
C GLY A 146 -7.55 11.34 16.49
N SER A 147 -7.46 10.06 16.86
CA SER A 147 -6.32 9.19 16.58
C SER A 147 -6.66 8.22 15.45
N TYR A 148 -5.65 7.89 14.63
CA TYR A 148 -5.75 6.77 13.68
C TYR A 148 -5.64 5.41 14.36
N ILE A 149 -5.17 5.39 15.61
CA ILE A 149 -5.05 4.21 16.45
C ILE A 149 -6.43 3.92 17.03
N THR A 150 -7.00 2.77 16.65
CA THR A 150 -8.26 2.25 17.20
C THR A 150 -8.02 0.86 17.77
N ASP A 151 -8.81 0.48 18.79
CA ASP A 151 -8.71 -0.84 19.41
C ASP A 151 -8.87 -1.97 18.38
N GLU A 152 -9.73 -1.76 17.38
CA GLU A 152 -9.92 -2.67 16.25
C GLU A 152 -8.62 -2.86 15.45
N LYS A 153 -7.94 -1.77 15.07
CA LYS A 153 -6.68 -1.87 14.31
C LYS A 153 -5.52 -2.42 15.13
N ILE A 154 -5.52 -2.21 16.44
CA ILE A 154 -4.56 -2.85 17.34
C ILE A 154 -4.80 -4.36 17.32
N ARG A 155 -6.05 -4.80 17.54
CA ARG A 155 -6.43 -6.22 17.49
C ARG A 155 -6.05 -6.87 16.16
N LEU A 156 -6.37 -6.23 15.03
CA LEU A 156 -6.03 -6.75 13.69
C LEU A 156 -4.52 -6.93 13.46
N ARG A 157 -3.67 -6.16 14.15
CA ARG A 157 -2.20 -6.30 14.06
C ARG A 157 -1.66 -7.38 14.98
N GLU A 158 -2.28 -7.54 16.14
CA GLU A 158 -1.90 -8.50 17.17
C GLU A 158 -2.48 -9.89 16.93
N SER A 159 -3.62 -10.00 16.25
CA SER A 159 -4.28 -11.27 15.97
C SER A 159 -3.51 -12.12 14.96
N GLU A 160 -3.30 -13.39 15.31
CA GLU A 160 -2.79 -14.45 14.42
C GLU A 160 -3.88 -15.04 13.49
N GLU A 161 -5.13 -14.56 13.55
CA GLU A 161 -6.26 -14.91 12.66
C GLU A 161 -6.06 -14.48 11.18
N LYS A 162 -4.81 -14.32 10.75
CA LYS A 162 -4.43 -13.82 9.42
C LYS A 162 -4.79 -14.76 8.28
N LEU A 163 -5.13 -16.03 8.54
CA LEU A 163 -5.14 -17.07 7.51
C LEU A 163 -6.52 -17.56 7.07
N GLU A 164 -7.54 -17.51 7.93
CA GLU A 164 -8.79 -18.23 7.68
C GLU A 164 -9.85 -17.40 6.94
N ASP A 165 -9.83 -16.07 7.09
CA ASP A 165 -10.79 -15.14 6.49
C ASP A 165 -10.06 -13.95 5.84
N ILE A 166 -9.11 -14.18 4.93
CA ILE A 166 -8.64 -13.10 4.05
C ILE A 166 -9.68 -12.99 2.93
N PRO A 167 -10.61 -12.00 2.97
CA PRO A 167 -11.40 -11.72 1.79
C PRO A 167 -10.37 -11.43 0.70
N SER A 168 -10.43 -12.16 -0.41
CA SER A 168 -9.59 -11.88 -1.57
C SER A 168 -9.84 -10.42 -1.94
N GLY A 169 -8.98 -9.52 -1.47
CA GLY A 169 -9.16 -8.09 -1.63
C GLY A 169 -9.38 -7.78 -3.11
N PHE A 170 -10.11 -6.71 -3.41
CA PHE A 170 -10.52 -6.29 -4.75
C PHE A 170 -9.61 -6.85 -5.86
N ILE A 171 -10.09 -7.86 -6.58
CA ILE A 171 -9.39 -8.42 -7.74
C ILE A 171 -9.86 -7.62 -8.95
N ILE A 172 -8.91 -7.12 -9.75
CA ILE A 172 -9.23 -6.57 -11.06
C ILE A 172 -9.25 -7.77 -12.01
N GLU A 173 -10.44 -8.28 -12.31
CA GLU A 173 -10.67 -9.20 -13.42
C GLU A 173 -11.15 -8.34 -14.60
N GLU A 174 -10.42 -8.36 -15.73
CA GLU A 174 -10.84 -7.70 -16.98
C GLU A 174 -11.97 -8.46 -17.69
#